data_AF-A0A7X6V9T6-F1
#
_entry.id   AF-A0A7X6V9T6-F1
#
_cell.length_a   1.000
_cell.length_b   1.000
_cell.length_c   1.000
_cell.angle_alpha   90.00
_cell.angle_beta   90.00
_cell.angle_gamma   90.00
#
_symmetry.space_group_name_H-M   'P 1'
#
loop_
_entity.id
_entity.type
_entity.pdbx_description
1 polymer ?
#
loop_
_entity_poly.entity_id
_entity_poly.type
_entity_poly.pdbx_seq_one_letter_code
_entity_poly.pdbx_strand_id
1 'polypeptide(L)' 'MVKYLNNIIEQDHRLIKRVMKPKLGFQNFQSAAATISGIEVMYMLHKQQAGQMSPNEEAVFVYHVMRAI' A
#
# COMPACT_ATOMS: atom_id res chain seq x y z
N MET A 1 -17.20 -0.55 19.34
CA MET A 1 -15.79 -0.51 18.89
C MET A 1 -15.48 -1.53 17.80
N VAL A 2 -15.91 -2.80 17.89
CA VAL A 2 -15.59 -3.84 16.89
C VAL A 2 -15.96 -3.47 15.44
N LYS A 3 -17.13 -2.85 15.21
CA LYS A 3 -17.56 -2.40 13.86
C LYS A 3 -16.64 -1.36 13.22
N TYR A 4 -16.04 -0.48 14.02
CA TYR A 4 -15.22 0.61 13.49
C TYR A 4 -13.88 0.07 12.96
N LEU A 5 -13.21 -0.80 13.74
CA LEU A 5 -11.99 -1.47 13.28
C LEU A 5 -12.26 -2.34 12.04
N ASN A 6 -13.39 -3.05 12.01
CA ASN A 6 -13.76 -3.84 10.83
C ASN A 6 -13.91 -2.96 9.58
N ASN A 7 -14.54 -1.79 9.69
CA ASN A 7 -14.67 -0.89 8.55
C ASN A 7 -13.31 -0.37 8.02
N ILE A 8 -12.35 -0.11 8.90
CA ILE A 8 -10.99 0.34 8.51
C ILE A 8 -10.27 -0.81 7.79
N ILE A 9 -10.23 -2.00 8.40
CA ILE A 9 -9.56 -3.18 7.83
C ILE A 9 -10.20 -3.55 6.48
N GLU A 10 -11.53 -3.54 6.40
CA GLU A 10 -12.23 -3.83 5.15
C GLU A 10 -12.00 -2.77 4.07
N GLN A 11 -11.75 -1.51 4.42
CA GLN A 11 -11.44 -0.47 3.43
C GLN A 11 -10.07 -0.72 2.77
N ASP A 12 -9.04 -0.97 3.57
CA ASP A 12 -7.69 -1.23 3.04
C ASP A 12 -7.67 -2.49 2.17
N HIS A 13 -8.32 -3.57 2.61
CA HIS A 13 -8.47 -4.77 1.79
C HIS A 13 -9.24 -4.53 0.49
N ARG A 14 -10.21 -3.60 0.47
CA ARG A 14 -10.98 -3.26 -0.74
C ARG A 14 -10.09 -2.60 -1.80
N LEU A 15 -9.16 -1.75 -1.38
CA LEU A 15 -8.22 -1.08 -2.26
C LEU A 15 -7.34 -2.11 -2.96
N ILE A 16 -6.71 -3.00 -2.18
CA ILE A 16 -5.85 -4.07 -2.69
C ILE A 16 -6.65 -4.96 -3.65
N LYS A 17 -7.85 -5.42 -3.25
CA LYS A 17 -8.71 -6.25 -4.11
C LYS A 17 -9.10 -5.54 -5.41
N ARG A 18 -9.39 -4.24 -5.38
CA ARG A 18 -9.76 -3.46 -6.58
C ARG A 18 -8.60 -3.39 -7.57
N VAL A 19 -7.38 -3.12 -7.10
CA VAL A 19 -6.18 -3.04 -7.97
C VAL A 19 -5.76 -4.42 -8.48
N MET A 20 -5.99 -5.46 -7.69
CA MET A 20 -5.65 -6.84 -8.03
C MET A 20 -6.64 -7.50 -8.99
N LYS A 21 -7.93 -7.16 -8.94
CA LYS A 21 -9.00 -7.78 -9.74
C LYS A 21 -8.76 -7.78 -11.26
N PRO A 22 -8.24 -6.72 -11.90
CA PRO A 22 -7.98 -6.74 -13.35
C PRO A 22 -6.68 -7.43 -13.76
N LYS A 23 -5.85 -7.93 -12.82
CA LYS A 23 -4.56 -8.56 -13.15
C LYS A 23 -4.72 -10.08 -13.28
N LEU A 24 -4.05 -10.69 -14.26
CA LEU A 24 -3.98 -12.16 -14.47
C LEU A 24 -3.17 -12.91 -13.39
N GLY A 25 -3.00 -12.32 -12.20
CA GLY A 25 -2.11 -12.81 -11.14
C GLY A 25 -0.67 -12.30 -11.27
N PHE A 26 0.17 -12.70 -10.32
CA PHE A 26 1.61 -12.43 -10.31
C PHE A 26 2.38 -13.71 -10.62
N GLN A 27 3.52 -13.58 -11.31
CA GLN A 27 4.36 -14.73 -11.66
C GLN A 27 5.06 -15.36 -10.44
N ASN A 28 5.31 -14.57 -9.39
CA ASN A 28 5.92 -15.05 -8.15
C ASN A 28 5.47 -14.19 -6.95
N PHE A 29 5.67 -14.74 -5.74
CA PHE A 29 5.30 -14.09 -4.48
C PHE A 29 6.03 -12.77 -4.25
N GLN A 30 7.31 -12.67 -4.64
CA GLN A 30 8.09 -11.45 -4.45
C GLN A 30 7.50 -10.28 -5.24
N SER A 31 7.12 -10.53 -6.50
CA SER A 31 6.46 -9.54 -7.37
C SER A 31 5.09 -9.14 -6.84
N ALA A 32 4.37 -10.10 -6.23
CA ALA A 32 3.12 -9.82 -5.54
C ALA A 32 3.32 -8.92 -4.33
N ALA A 33 4.28 -9.26 -3.47
CA ALA A 33 4.59 -8.51 -2.25
C ALA A 33 5.07 -7.09 -2.55
N ALA A 34 5.97 -6.92 -3.53
CA ALA A 34 6.43 -5.60 -3.96
C ALA A 34 5.28 -4.74 -4.52
N THR A 35 4.38 -5.35 -5.29
CA THR A 35 3.22 -4.61 -5.85
C THR A 35 2.24 -4.19 -4.75
N ILE A 36 1.89 -5.10 -3.84
CA ILE A 36 0.96 -4.80 -2.73
C ILE A 36 1.54 -3.71 -1.84
N SER A 37 2.81 -3.85 -1.44
CA SER A 37 3.47 -2.85 -0.59
C SER A 37 3.60 -1.50 -1.27
N GLY A 38 3.90 -1.47 -2.57
CA GLY A 38 3.90 -0.22 -3.34
C GLY A 38 2.54 0.47 -3.35
N ILE A 39 1.45 -0.28 -3.47
CA ILE A 39 0.08 0.26 -3.39
C ILE A 39 -0.21 0.83 -1.99
N GLU A 40 0.18 0.12 -0.94
CA GLU A 40 0.01 0.57 0.45
C GLU A 40 0.79 1.85 0.72
N VAL A 41 2.06 1.93 0.29
CA VAL A 41 2.90 3.12 0.43
C VAL A 41 2.30 4.33 -0.28
N MET A 42 1.89 4.17 -1.54
CA MET A 42 1.25 5.25 -2.29
C MET A 42 -0.04 5.74 -1.60
N TYR A 43 -0.81 4.82 -1.02
CA TYR A 43 -2.03 5.17 -0.31
C TYR A 43 -1.77 5.89 1.02
N MET A 44 -0.75 5.46 1.77
CA MET A 44 -0.30 6.12 3.00
C MET A 44 0.16 7.55 2.75
N LEU A 45 0.94 7.77 1.67
CA LEU A 45 1.37 9.09 1.23
C LEU A 45 0.18 9.96 0.81
N HIS A 46 -0.74 9.42 0.00
CA HIS A 46 -1.93 10.15 -0.43
C HIS A 46 -2.83 10.58 0.74
N LYS A 47 -2.94 9.74 1.79
CA LYS A 47 -3.69 10.07 3.02
C LYS A 47 -2.91 10.94 4.01
N GLN A 48 -1.66 11.29 3.73
CA GLN A 48 -0.76 11.99 4.65
C GLN A 48 -0.62 11.27 6.00
N GLN A 49 -0.74 9.93 6.01
CA GLN A 49 -0.61 9.13 7.23
C GLN A 49 0.83 9.14 7.77
N ALA A 50 1.80 9.35 6.89
CA ALA A 50 3.20 9.54 7.24
C ALA A 50 3.55 11.01 7.57
N GLY A 51 2.54 11.89 7.64
CA GLY A 51 2.73 13.35 7.69
C GLY A 51 2.90 13.97 6.30
N GLN A 52 3.02 15.30 6.25
CA GLN A 52 3.38 16.00 5.02
C GLN A 52 4.88 15.89 4.81
N MET A 53 5.26 15.23 3.72
CA MET A 53 6.64 15.06 3.30
C MET A 53 6.91 15.91 2.07
N SER A 54 8.14 16.41 1.95
CA SER A 54 8.63 16.94 0.69
C SER A 54 8.80 15.79 -0.33
N PRO A 55 8.78 16.07 -1.65
CA PRO A 55 8.96 15.04 -2.67
C PRO A 55 10.22 14.18 -2.51
N ASN A 56 11.30 14.75 -1.96
CA ASN A 56 12.53 14.02 -1.69
C ASN A 56 12.36 13.04 -0.52
N GLU A 57 11.65 13.44 0.53
CA GLU A 57 11.35 12.57 1.68
C GLU A 57 10.38 11.45 1.27
N GLU A 58 9.39 11.74 0.43
CA GLU A 58 8.51 10.72 -0.15
C GLU A 58 9.31 9.68 -0.95
N ALA A 59 10.24 10.13 -1.80
CA ALA A 59 11.10 9.24 -2.58
C ALA A 59 12.00 8.36 -1.68
N VAL A 60 12.59 8.95 -0.64
CA VAL A 60 13.41 8.22 0.34
C VAL A 60 12.56 7.21 1.12
N PHE A 61 11.36 7.60 1.54
CA PHE A 61 10.42 6.72 2.24
C PHE A 61 10.02 5.52 1.38
N VAL A 62 9.60 5.77 0.12
CA VAL A 62 9.28 4.71 -0.85
C VAL A 62 10.47 3.78 -1.05
N TYR A 63 11.68 4.32 -1.20
CA TYR A 63 12.89 3.50 -1.37
C TYR A 63 13.15 2.58 -0.17
N HIS A 64 13.05 3.10 1.06
CA HIS A 64 13.29 2.31 2.26
C HIS A 64 12.25 1.20 2.43
N VAL A 65 10.98 1.49 2.16
CA VAL A 65 9.93 0.46 2.22
C VAL A 65 10.13 -0.60 1.14
N MET A 66 10.42 -0.18 -0.10
CA MET A 66 10.64 -1.13 -1.21
C MET A 66 11.89 -2.00 -1.04
N ARG A 67 12.93 -1.49 -0.35
CA ARG A 67 14.14 -2.26 -0.05
C ARG A 67 13.93 -3.33 1.02
N ALA A 68 12.88 -3.20 1.85
CA ALA A 68 12.61 -4.11 2.96
C ALA A 68 11.76 -5.35 2.57
N ILE A 69 11.44 -5.52 1.28
CA ILE A 69 10.58 -6.58 0.72
C ILE A 69 11.41 -7.55 -0.13
#